data_AF-I9B472-F1
#
_entry.id   AF-I9B472-F1
#
_cell.length_a   1.000
_cell.length_b   1.000
_cell.length_c   1.000
_cell.angle_alpha   90.00
_cell.angle_beta   90.00
_cell.angle_gamma   90.00
#
_symmetry.space_group_name_H-M   'P 1'
#
loop_
_entity.id
_entity.type
_entity.pdbx_description
1 polymer ?
#
loop_
_entity_poly.entity_id
_entity_poly.type
_entity_poly.pdbx_seq_one_letter_code
_entity_poly.pdbx_strand_id
1 'polypeptide(L)' 'MTGEQPEFTKSPYFVGEPGNWHLKPGAPADVVAEFTLFMESVDAKAPQASVDDILKDLGMK' A
#
# COMPACT_ATOMS: atom_id res chain seq x y z
N MET A 1 4.95 15.74 -12.14
CA MET A 1 5.75 15.17 -11.04
C MET A 1 6.37 13.90 -11.59
N THR A 2 7.68 13.88 -11.82
CA THR A 2 8.41 12.63 -12.03
C THR A 2 8.32 11.86 -10.71
N GLY A 3 7.24 11.08 -10.55
CA GLY A 3 7.04 10.25 -9.37
C GLY A 3 8.10 9.17 -9.39
N GLU A 4 9.10 9.31 -8.53
CA GLU A 4 10.15 8.32 -8.40
C GLU A 4 9.50 7.01 -7.96
N GLN A 5 9.57 6.02 -8.85
CA GLN A 5 9.01 4.71 -8.59
C GLN A 5 9.86 4.04 -7.51
N PRO A 6 9.26 3.49 -6.42
CA PRO A 6 10.03 2.86 -5.36
C PRO A 6 10.95 1.76 -5.91
N GLU A 7 12.12 1.59 -5.33
CA GLU A 7 13.12 0.65 -5.84
C GLU A 7 12.65 -0.80 -5.71
N PHE A 8 11.87 -1.12 -4.67
CA PHE A 8 11.28 -2.45 -4.47
C PHE A 8 10.45 -2.87 -5.68
N THR A 9 9.84 -1.95 -6.43
CA THR A 9 9.00 -2.28 -7.58
C THR A 9 9.80 -2.80 -8.77
N LYS A 10 11.11 -2.52 -8.83
CA LYS A 10 12.04 -3.05 -9.83
C LYS A 10 12.55 -4.44 -9.45
N SER A 11 12.30 -4.89 -8.22
CA SER A 11 12.75 -6.17 -7.71
C SER A 11 12.03 -7.34 -8.40
N PRO A 12 12.73 -8.44 -8.76
CA PRO A 12 12.08 -9.63 -9.34
C PRO A 12 11.15 -10.35 -8.34
N TYR A 13 11.27 -10.00 -7.05
CA TYR A 13 10.42 -10.48 -5.99
C TYR A 13 9.11 -9.71 -5.88
N PHE A 14 9.01 -8.50 -6.45
CA PHE A 14 7.77 -7.73 -6.37
C PHE A 14 6.73 -8.22 -7.37
N VAL A 15 5.48 -8.28 -6.90
CA VAL A 15 4.30 -8.60 -7.69
C VAL A 15 3.37 -7.39 -7.63
N GLY A 16 3.27 -6.67 -8.75
CA GLY A 16 2.49 -5.43 -8.87
C GLY A 16 1.07 -5.64 -9.41
N GLU A 17 0.42 -6.75 -9.08
CA GLU A 17 -0.94 -7.04 -9.56
C GLU A 17 -1.97 -6.11 -8.89
N PRO A 18 -2.97 -5.58 -9.64
CA PRO A 18 -3.97 -4.68 -9.07
C PRO A 18 -4.70 -5.34 -7.89
N GLY A 19 -4.57 -4.76 -6.69
CA GLY A 19 -5.16 -5.28 -5.46
C GLY A 19 -4.42 -6.45 -4.81
N ASN A 20 -3.28 -6.89 -5.36
CA ASN A 20 -2.49 -8.01 -4.86
C ASN A 20 -0.99 -7.67 -4.79
N TRP A 21 -0.67 -6.44 -4.37
CA TRP A 21 0.73 -6.04 -4.21
C TRP A 21 1.38 -6.81 -3.07
N HIS A 22 2.39 -7.61 -3.39
CA HIS A 22 3.13 -8.40 -2.41
C HIS A 22 4.55 -8.69 -2.89
N LEU A 23 5.39 -9.15 -1.96
CA LEU A 23 6.72 -9.68 -2.25
C LEU A 23 6.70 -11.21 -2.24
N LYS A 24 7.37 -11.83 -3.21
CA LYS A 24 7.62 -13.26 -3.27
C LYS A 24 8.49 -13.70 -2.09
N PRO A 25 8.34 -14.95 -1.60
CA PRO A 25 9.21 -15.50 -0.58
C PRO A 25 10.68 -15.47 -1.04
N GLY A 26 11.59 -15.15 -0.11
CA GLY A 26 13.01 -15.02 -0.40
C GLY A 26 13.46 -13.64 -0.88
N ALA A 27 12.59 -12.64 -0.86
CA ALA A 27 12.98 -11.25 -1.10
C ALA A 27 14.10 -10.81 -0.13
N PRO A 28 15.10 -10.05 -0.58
CA PRO A 28 16.16 -9.55 0.28
C PRO A 28 15.59 -8.58 1.32
N ALA A 29 16.20 -8.54 2.51
CA ALA A 29 15.72 -7.76 3.65
C ALA A 29 15.51 -6.27 3.33
N ASP A 30 16.36 -5.70 2.48
CA ASP A 30 16.30 -4.30 2.04
C ASP A 30 15.01 -4.00 1.25
N VAL A 31 14.66 -4.88 0.30
CA VAL A 31 13.41 -4.78 -0.48
C VAL A 31 12.18 -4.96 0.41
N VAL A 32 12.25 -5.86 1.39
CA VAL A 32 11.17 -6.08 2.36
C VAL A 32 10.95 -4.85 3.23
N ALA A 33 12.03 -4.24 3.72
CA ALA A 33 11.96 -3.03 4.54
C ALA A 33 11.34 -1.86 3.74
N GLU A 34 11.80 -1.61 2.51
CA GLU A 34 11.27 -0.53 1.69
C GLU A 34 9.79 -0.73 1.33
N PHE A 35 9.40 -1.94 0.94
CA PHE A 35 7.99 -2.27 0.65
C PHE A 35 7.10 -2.05 1.87
N THR A 36 7.55 -2.46 3.06
CA THR A 36 6.81 -2.28 4.32
C THR A 36 6.60 -0.81 4.61
N LEU A 37 7.67 0.00 4.57
CA LEU A 37 7.61 1.44 4.81
C LEU A 37 6.69 2.16 3.80
N PHE A 38 6.73 1.72 2.54
CA PHE A 38 5.87 2.26 1.50
C PHE A 38 4.40 1.91 1.76
N MET A 39 4.07 0.66 2.10
CA MET A 39 2.72 0.25 2.46
C MET A 39 2.19 1.01 3.68
N GLU A 40 3.01 1.18 4.72
CA GLU A 40 2.66 1.98 5.90
C GLU A 40 2.40 3.46 5.54
N SER A 41 3.22 4.05 4.66
CA SER A 41 3.02 5.42 4.18
C SER A 41 1.77 5.57 3.31
N VAL A 42 1.41 4.53 2.54
CA VAL A 42 0.18 4.51 1.73
C VAL A 42 -1.04 4.36 2.62
N ASP A 43 -1.01 3.48 3.62
CA ASP A 43 -2.08 3.28 4.59
C ASP A 43 -2.33 4.57 5.40
N ALA A 44 -1.25 5.21 5.87
CA ALA A 44 -1.33 6.49 6.57
C ALA A 44 -1.86 7.66 5.72
N LYS A 45 -1.82 7.54 4.38
CA LYS A 45 -2.32 8.54 3.42
C LYS A 45 -3.63 8.17 2.76
N ALA A 46 -4.09 6.93 2.90
CA ALA A 46 -5.46 6.61 2.57
C ALA A 46 -6.33 7.51 3.47
N PRO A 47 -7.22 8.35 2.92
CA PRO A 47 -8.33 8.78 3.73
C PRO A 47 -9.00 7.46 4.12
N GLN A 48 -8.78 7.01 5.35
CA GLN A 48 -9.79 6.21 6.01
C GLN A 48 -11.03 7.05 5.82
N ALA A 49 -11.88 6.67 4.86
CA ALA A 49 -13.23 7.16 4.80
C ALA A 49 -13.71 6.85 6.21
N SER A 50 -13.77 7.89 7.04
CA SER A 50 -14.09 7.75 8.45
C SER A 50 -15.28 6.82 8.48
N VAL A 51 -15.20 5.75 9.25
CA VAL A 51 -16.35 4.87 9.43
C VAL A 51 -17.58 5.69 9.83
N ASP A 52 -17.36 6.84 10.48
CA ASP A 52 -18.30 7.92 10.75
C ASP A 52 -18.97 8.58 9.52
N ASP A 53 -18.28 8.75 8.39
CA ASP A 53 -18.87 9.28 7.14
C ASP A 53 -19.73 8.22 6.43
N ILE A 54 -19.32 6.95 6.48
CA ILE A 54 -20.11 5.82 5.93
C ILE A 54 -21.39 5.59 6.76
N LEU A 55 -21.31 5.75 8.08
CA LEU A 55 -22.45 5.59 8.98
C LEU A 55 -23.48 6.72 8.84
N LYS A 56 -23.04 7.91 8.39
CA LYS A 56 -23.92 9.07 8.20
C LYS A 56 -24.73 9.01 6.90
N ASP A 57 -24.22 8.33 5.87
CA ASP A 57 -24.90 8.13 4.57
C ASP A 57 -25.99 7.04 4.64
N LEU A 58 -25.84 6.04 5.52
CA LEU A 58 -26.81 4.95 5.70
C LEU A 58 -28.08 5.33 6.49
N GLY A 59 -28.19 6.58 6.96
CA GLY A 59 -29.46 7.12 7.47
C GLY A 59 -30.12 6.32 8.59
N MET A 60 -29.35 5.61 9.43
CA MET A 60 -29.91 5.02 10.66
C MET A 60 -29.96 6.08 11.75
N LYS A 61 -31.19 6.55 11.99
CA LYS A 61 -31.60 7.49 13.04
C LYS A 61 -31.48 6.90 14.44
#